data_AF-A0A392Q1E4-F1
#
_entry.id   AF-A0A392Q1E4-F1
#
_cell.length_a   1.000
_cell.length_b   1.000
_cell.length_c   1.000
_cell.angle_alpha   90.00
_cell.angle_beta   90.00
_cell.angle_gamma   90.00
#
_symmetry.space_group_name_H-M   'P 1'
#
loop_
_entity.id
_entity.type
_entity.pdbx_description
1 polymer ?
#
loop_
_entity_poly.entity_id
_entity_poly.type
_entity_poly.pdbx_seq_one_letter_code
_entity_poly.pdbx_strand_id
1 'polypeptide(L)'
;MTGVDKILVNLKSYSTSFVTFGDGAKGEIVGIGNLINSDLPKLDNVLLVKGLIANLISISQLCDQGMKVNFTKTECLVTDDKGDLLMKGVRSKDNCYLWIPQEETNLSTCLTTKEDEVKLWHQKLGHLNLRSMKKAISEEAIRGLPKLKIEEGNICGECQIGKQIKMPHQKLQHLTTTRVLELLHMD
;
A
#
# COMPACT_ATOMS: atom_id res chain seq x y z
N MET A 1 -0.63 -18.36 -10.47
CA MET A 1 -2.00 -17.81 -10.53
C MET A 1 -2.05 -16.48 -9.77
N THR A 2 -2.86 -15.54 -10.23
CA THR A 2 -3.00 -14.20 -9.65
C THR A 2 -4.44 -13.71 -9.72
N GLY A 3 -4.82 -12.80 -8.82
CA GLY A 3 -6.07 -12.04 -8.93
C GLY A 3 -5.91 -10.67 -9.61
N VAL A 4 -4.71 -10.33 -10.06
CA VAL A 4 -4.37 -9.02 -10.63
C VAL A 4 -4.07 -9.18 -12.11
N ASP A 5 -4.85 -8.49 -12.95
CA ASP A 5 -4.69 -8.49 -14.41
C ASP A 5 -3.48 -7.67 -14.87
N LYS A 6 -3.21 -6.53 -14.21
CA LYS A 6 -2.15 -5.56 -14.56
C LYS A 6 -0.73 -6.13 -14.60
N ILE A 7 -0.48 -7.24 -13.88
CA ILE A 7 0.84 -7.87 -13.85
C ILE A 7 1.05 -8.86 -15.00
N LEU A 8 0.00 -9.18 -15.76
CA LEU A 8 0.06 -10.15 -16.85
C LEU A 8 0.18 -9.45 -18.21
N VAL A 9 0.99 -10.04 -19.08
CA VAL A 9 1.08 -9.69 -20.50
C VAL A 9 0.48 -10.79 -21.35
N ASN A 10 0.07 -10.46 -22.59
CA ASN A 10 -0.57 -11.39 -23.51
C ASN A 10 -1.80 -12.12 -22.92
N LEU A 11 -2.58 -11.40 -22.10
CA LEU A 11 -3.76 -11.95 -21.45
C LEU A 11 -4.81 -12.36 -22.50
N LYS A 12 -5.23 -13.62 -22.44
CA LYS A 12 -6.31 -14.19 -23.26
C LYS A 12 -7.46 -14.59 -22.36
N SER A 13 -8.69 -14.36 -22.81
CA SER A 13 -9.87 -14.90 -22.16
C SER A 13 -9.78 -16.43 -22.13
N TYR A 14 -10.08 -17.02 -20.98
CA TYR A 14 -10.10 -18.47 -20.83
C TYR A 14 -11.56 -18.93 -20.76
N SER A 15 -11.89 -20.07 -21.38
CA SER A 15 -13.22 -20.66 -21.25
C SER A 15 -13.52 -20.88 -19.77
N THR A 16 -14.70 -20.46 -19.31
CA THR A 16 -15.09 -20.43 -17.90
C THR A 16 -14.77 -21.76 -17.22
N SER A 17 -13.77 -21.73 -16.35
CA SER A 17 -13.27 -22.88 -15.60
C SER A 17 -12.99 -22.44 -14.17
N PHE A 18 -12.78 -23.39 -13.27
CA PHE A 18 -12.66 -23.11 -11.84
C PHE A 18 -11.40 -23.76 -11.26
N VAL A 19 -10.77 -23.05 -10.33
CA VAL A 19 -9.78 -23.60 -9.42
C VAL A 19 -10.45 -23.87 -8.07
N THR A 20 -10.09 -24.98 -7.41
CA THR A 20 -10.53 -25.26 -6.05
C THR A 20 -9.45 -24.80 -5.07
N PHE A 21 -9.83 -23.98 -4.09
CA PHE A 21 -8.95 -23.50 -3.04
C PHE A 21 -8.81 -24.54 -1.91
N GLY A 22 -7.86 -24.32 -0.99
CA GLY A 22 -7.61 -25.23 0.13
C GLY A 22 -8.78 -25.35 1.11
N ASP A 23 -9.68 -24.37 1.15
CA ASP A 23 -10.93 -24.39 1.92
C ASP A 23 -12.10 -25.07 1.17
N GLY A 24 -11.86 -25.59 -0.04
CA GLY A 24 -12.86 -26.21 -0.90
C GLY A 24 -13.71 -25.24 -1.72
N ALA A 25 -13.57 -23.92 -1.51
CA ALA A 25 -14.25 -22.92 -2.34
C ALA A 25 -13.68 -22.91 -3.77
N LYS A 26 -14.48 -22.42 -4.72
CA LYS A 26 -14.08 -22.36 -6.13
C LYS A 26 -13.86 -20.92 -6.59
N GLY A 27 -12.71 -20.67 -7.20
CA GLY A 27 -12.37 -19.42 -7.87
C GLY A 27 -12.57 -19.53 -9.37
N GLU A 28 -13.26 -18.56 -9.98
CA GLU A 28 -13.44 -18.49 -11.42
C GLU A 28 -12.14 -18.07 -12.12
N ILE A 29 -11.70 -18.84 -13.11
CA ILE A 29 -10.60 -18.51 -14.00
C ILE A 29 -11.16 -17.63 -15.11
N VAL A 30 -10.72 -16.37 -15.16
CA VAL A 30 -11.20 -15.38 -16.14
C VAL A 30 -10.25 -15.20 -17.32
N GLY A 31 -8.98 -15.63 -17.18
CA GLY A 31 -8.00 -15.49 -18.23
C GLY A 31 -6.70 -16.25 -17.97
N ILE A 32 -5.87 -16.29 -19.01
CA ILE A 32 -4.52 -16.85 -18.96
C ILE A 32 -3.56 -15.87 -19.62
N GLY A 33 -2.43 -15.61 -18.97
CA GLY A 33 -1.41 -14.68 -19.47
C GLY A 33 -0.02 -15.11 -19.04
N ASN A 34 0.97 -14.30 -19.37
CA ASN A 34 2.36 -14.54 -18.99
C ASN A 34 2.79 -13.47 -17.99
N LEU A 35 3.58 -13.86 -16.99
CA LEU A 35 4.24 -12.94 -16.08
C LEU A 35 5.69 -12.78 -16.54
N ILE A 36 6.01 -11.59 -17.04
CA ILE A 36 7.38 -11.19 -17.39
C ILE A 36 7.80 -10.15 -16.37
N ASN A 37 8.68 -10.55 -15.46
CA ASN A 37 9.31 -9.66 -14.48
C ASN A 37 10.82 -9.90 -14.57
N SER A 38 11.62 -8.85 -14.52
CA SER A 38 13.10 -8.94 -14.59
C SER A 38 13.68 -9.84 -13.50
N ASP A 39 13.00 -9.93 -12.34
CA ASP A 39 13.46 -10.68 -11.17
C ASP A 39 12.87 -12.10 -11.07
N LEU A 40 12.00 -12.49 -12.00
CA LEU A 40 11.41 -13.82 -12.04
C LEU A 40 11.78 -14.54 -13.33
N PRO A 41 12.00 -15.87 -13.28
CA PRO A 41 11.89 -16.66 -14.48
C PRO A 41 10.51 -16.41 -15.10
N LYS A 42 10.48 -16.31 -16.43
CA LYS A 42 9.25 -16.10 -17.19
C LYS A 42 8.24 -17.19 -16.82
N LEU A 43 7.17 -16.79 -16.13
CA LEU A 43 6.08 -17.71 -15.82
C LEU A 43 5.05 -17.60 -16.95
N ASP A 44 5.00 -18.63 -17.77
CA ASP A 44 4.00 -18.75 -18.83
C ASP A 44 2.69 -19.32 -18.27
N ASN A 45 1.58 -19.15 -18.99
CA ASN A 45 0.30 -19.80 -18.65
C ASN A 45 -0.23 -19.50 -17.24
N VAL A 46 0.01 -18.29 -16.73
CA VAL A 46 -0.47 -17.84 -15.41
C VAL A 46 -1.97 -17.60 -15.47
N LEU A 47 -2.71 -18.35 -14.65
CA LEU A 47 -4.16 -18.20 -14.50
C LEU A 47 -4.51 -16.91 -13.75
N LEU A 48 -5.39 -16.10 -14.34
CA LEU A 48 -6.06 -14.97 -13.70
C LEU A 48 -7.35 -15.49 -13.05
N VAL A 49 -7.42 -15.43 -11.73
CA VAL A 49 -8.51 -15.98 -10.92
C VAL A 49 -9.21 -14.88 -10.16
N LYS A 50 -10.52 -14.75 -10.39
CA LYS A 50 -11.33 -13.71 -9.77
C LYS A 50 -11.42 -13.92 -8.26
N GLY A 51 -11.16 -12.85 -7.50
CA GLY A 51 -11.23 -12.87 -6.03
C GLY A 51 -10.03 -13.51 -5.34
N LEU A 52 -8.98 -13.89 -6.07
CA LEU A 52 -7.76 -14.41 -5.46
C LEU A 52 -6.97 -13.27 -4.80
N ILE A 53 -6.90 -13.28 -3.47
CA ILE A 53 -6.27 -12.23 -2.66
C ILE A 53 -4.74 -12.31 -2.60
N ALA A 54 -4.15 -13.48 -2.89
CA ALA A 54 -2.72 -13.71 -2.83
C ALA A 54 -2.24 -14.44 -4.09
N ASN A 55 -1.06 -14.06 -4.58
CA ASN A 55 -0.46 -14.72 -5.74
C ASN A 55 0.18 -16.05 -5.32
N LEU A 56 -0.07 -17.10 -6.10
CA LEU A 56 0.49 -18.43 -5.84
C LEU A 56 1.29 -18.88 -7.06
N ILE A 57 2.49 -19.40 -6.79
CA ILE A 57 3.37 -19.98 -7.81
C ILE A 57 3.21 -21.49 -7.75
N SER A 58 2.94 -22.10 -8.90
CA SER A 58 2.77 -23.55 -8.99
C SER A 58 4.13 -24.23 -9.03
N ILE A 59 4.45 -25.04 -8.00
CA ILE A 59 5.70 -25.82 -7.95
C ILE A 59 5.74 -26.83 -9.10
N SER A 60 4.62 -27.50 -9.40
CA SER A 60 4.58 -28.48 -10.49
C SER A 60 4.94 -27.83 -11.82
N GLN A 61 4.44 -26.62 -12.07
CA GLN A 61 4.72 -25.89 -13.28
C GLN A 61 6.20 -25.47 -13.39
N LEU A 62 6.84 -25.11 -12.27
CA LEU A 62 8.26 -24.84 -12.26
C LEU A 62 9.06 -26.10 -12.64
N CYS A 63 8.68 -27.25 -12.08
CA CYS A 63 9.30 -28.54 -12.40
C CYS A 63 9.07 -28.95 -13.86
N ASP A 64 7.87 -28.74 -14.40
CA ASP A 64 7.54 -29.02 -15.80
C ASP A 64 8.37 -28.16 -16.78
N GLN A 65 8.82 -26.98 -16.33
CA GLN A 65 9.74 -26.11 -17.07
C GLN A 65 11.23 -26.46 -16.87
N GLY A 66 11.54 -27.58 -16.22
CA GLY A 66 12.91 -28.04 -15.99
C GLY A 66 13.62 -27.37 -14.81
N MET A 67 12.93 -26.54 -14.01
CA MET A 67 13.55 -25.94 -12.83
C MET A 67 13.52 -26.90 -11.64
N LYS A 68 14.56 -26.84 -10.80
CA LYS A 68 14.64 -27.61 -9.56
C LYS A 68 14.22 -26.73 -8.39
N VAL A 69 13.29 -27.22 -7.59
CA VAL A 69 12.79 -26.53 -6.39
C VAL A 69 13.26 -27.27 -5.14
N ASN A 70 14.04 -26.60 -4.30
CA ASN A 70 14.56 -27.15 -3.05
C ASN A 70 14.03 -26.38 -1.85
N PHE A 71 13.44 -27.10 -0.88
CA PHE A 71 12.90 -26.51 0.35
C PHE A 71 13.78 -26.87 1.54
N THR A 72 14.14 -25.86 2.33
CA THR A 72 14.86 -26.01 3.60
C THR A 72 13.99 -25.50 4.74
N LYS A 73 14.45 -25.62 5.99
CA LYS A 73 13.72 -25.09 7.15
C LYS A 73 13.49 -23.57 7.07
N THR A 74 14.32 -22.84 6.34
CA THR A 74 14.34 -21.37 6.33
C THR A 74 13.98 -20.75 4.98
N GLU A 75 14.19 -21.47 3.88
CA GLU A 75 14.08 -20.91 2.53
C GLU A 75 13.69 -21.94 1.47
N CYS A 76 13.20 -21.44 0.34
CA CYS A 76 12.93 -22.17 -0.89
C CYS A 76 13.85 -21.63 -1.98
N LEU A 77 14.56 -22.49 -2.68
CA LEU A 77 15.45 -22.12 -3.78
C LEU A 77 14.94 -22.75 -5.07
N VAL A 78 14.85 -21.95 -6.13
CA VAL A 78 14.55 -22.42 -7.49
C VAL A 78 15.80 -22.22 -8.33
N THR A 79 16.36 -23.30 -8.86
CA THR A 79 17.55 -23.27 -9.70
C THR A 79 17.25 -23.80 -11.09
N ASP A 80 18.00 -23.35 -12.07
CA ASP A 80 17.99 -23.94 -13.42
C ASP A 80 18.76 -25.28 -13.46
N ASP A 81 18.85 -25.86 -14.66
CA ASP A 81 19.58 -27.11 -14.88
C ASP A 81 21.10 -27.00 -14.69
N LYS A 82 21.65 -25.79 -14.81
CA LYS A 82 23.08 -25.49 -14.60
C LYS A 82 23.41 -25.28 -13.13
N GLY A 83 22.39 -25.09 -12.29
CA GLY A 83 22.52 -24.80 -10.86
C GLY A 83 22.51 -23.31 -10.55
N ASP A 84 22.22 -22.44 -11.53
CA ASP A 84 22.09 -21.01 -11.33
C ASP A 84 20.80 -20.72 -10.56
N LEU A 85 20.89 -19.84 -9.56
CA LEU A 85 19.75 -19.45 -8.72
C LEU A 85 18.83 -18.49 -9.49
N LEU A 86 17.60 -18.93 -9.76
CA LEU A 86 16.58 -18.13 -10.46
C LEU A 86 15.65 -17.42 -9.49
N MET A 87 15.28 -18.08 -8.38
CA MET A 87 14.39 -17.50 -7.38
C MET A 87 14.77 -17.95 -5.98
N LYS A 88 14.59 -17.04 -5.02
CA LYS A 88 14.71 -17.32 -3.59
C LYS A 88 13.45 -16.90 -2.85
N GLY A 89 12.87 -17.84 -2.11
CA GLY A 89 11.78 -17.59 -1.17
C GLY A 89 12.22 -17.78 0.27
N VAL A 90 11.66 -17.00 1.18
CA VAL A 90 11.92 -17.07 2.63
C VAL A 90 10.69 -17.65 3.34
N ARG A 91 10.92 -18.54 4.32
CA ARG A 91 9.83 -19.11 5.12
C ARG A 91 9.31 -18.09 6.13
N SER A 92 8.02 -17.80 6.07
CA SER A 92 7.31 -16.93 7.03
C SER A 92 7.04 -17.63 8.36
N LYS A 93 6.59 -16.86 9.36
CA LYS A 93 6.14 -17.40 10.67
C LYS A 93 4.93 -18.33 10.53
N ASP A 94 4.09 -18.11 9.52
CA ASP A 94 2.90 -18.91 9.22
C ASP A 94 3.21 -20.13 8.34
N ASN A 95 4.48 -20.56 8.28
CA ASN A 95 4.95 -21.72 7.51
C ASN A 95 4.74 -21.64 5.99
N CYS A 96 4.56 -20.45 5.42
CA CYS A 96 4.49 -20.24 3.98
C CYS A 96 5.85 -19.81 3.42
N TYR A 97 6.23 -20.26 2.23
CA TYR A 97 7.40 -19.73 1.53
C TYR A 97 6.98 -18.55 0.67
N LEU A 98 7.54 -17.37 0.97
CA LEU A 98 7.24 -16.13 0.28
C LEU A 98 8.41 -15.79 -0.63
N TRP A 99 8.13 -15.58 -1.91
CA TRP A 99 9.10 -14.98 -2.81
C TRP A 99 9.11 -13.46 -2.61
N ILE A 100 10.31 -12.90 -2.45
CA ILE A 100 10.55 -11.47 -2.31
C ILE A 100 11.52 -11.08 -3.43
N PRO A 101 11.15 -10.18 -4.36
CA PRO A 101 12.03 -9.74 -5.44
C PRO A 101 13.37 -9.21 -4.90
N GLN A 102 14.45 -9.49 -5.62
CA GLN A 102 15.80 -9.14 -5.18
C GLN A 102 16.15 -7.65 -5.37
N GLU A 103 15.28 -6.88 -6.04
CA GLU A 103 15.40 -5.40 -6.12
C GLU A 103 14.97 -4.64 -4.85
N GLU A 104 14.76 -5.32 -3.73
CA GLU A 104 14.69 -4.66 -2.42
C GLU A 104 15.64 -5.33 -1.42
N THR A 105 16.95 -5.18 -1.63
CA THR A 105 17.88 -5.10 -0.49
C THR A 105 17.64 -3.85 0.38
N ASN A 106 16.63 -3.04 0.02
CA ASN A 106 15.97 -2.07 0.89
C ASN A 106 14.70 -2.59 1.59
N LEU A 107 14.41 -3.89 1.62
CA LEU A 107 13.38 -4.46 2.50
C LEU A 107 13.92 -4.60 3.95
N SER A 108 14.65 -3.58 4.39
CA SER A 108 14.60 -3.19 5.79
C SER A 108 13.30 -2.42 5.96
N THR A 109 12.62 -2.64 7.08
CA THR A 109 11.30 -2.10 7.42
C THR A 109 10.16 -2.93 6.84
N CYS A 110 9.76 -3.94 7.62
CA CYS A 110 8.37 -4.10 8.05
C CYS A 110 7.51 -2.85 7.73
N LEU A 111 6.25 -3.06 7.36
CA LEU A 111 5.17 -2.06 7.35
C LEU A 111 4.92 -1.39 8.73
N THR A 112 5.95 -1.15 9.53
CA THR A 112 6.01 0.06 10.33
C THR A 112 6.09 1.18 9.31
N THR A 113 4.95 1.79 9.01
CA THR A 113 4.97 3.21 8.68
C THR A 113 5.93 3.81 9.70
N LYS A 114 7.10 4.32 9.26
CA LYS A 114 7.75 5.41 9.99
C LYS A 114 6.76 6.56 9.87
N GLU A 115 5.66 6.44 10.59
CA GLU A 115 4.80 7.54 10.90
C GLU A 115 5.77 8.50 11.56
N ASP A 116 6.01 9.63 10.89
CA ASP A 116 6.87 10.67 11.40
C ASP A 116 6.47 10.86 12.87
N GLU A 117 7.37 10.55 13.81
CA GLU A 117 7.04 10.55 15.24
C GLU A 117 6.51 11.93 15.65
N VAL A 118 6.97 12.99 14.97
CA VAL A 118 6.44 14.35 15.09
C VAL A 118 4.96 14.41 14.68
N LYS A 119 4.59 13.82 13.54
CA LYS A 119 3.20 13.76 13.07
C LYS A 119 2.31 12.95 14.02
N LEU A 120 2.78 11.80 14.50
CA LEU A 120 2.04 10.96 15.44
C LEU A 120 1.78 11.70 16.76
N TRP A 121 2.79 12.33 17.34
CA TRP A 121 2.64 13.08 18.58
C TRP A 121 1.84 14.37 18.39
N HIS A 122 1.96 15.04 17.24
CA HIS A 122 1.09 16.15 16.86
C HIS A 122 -0.39 15.75 16.89
N GLN A 123 -0.74 14.57 16.35
CA GLN A 123 -2.11 14.04 16.39
C GLN A 123 -2.54 13.65 17.82
N LYS A 124 -1.69 12.94 18.58
CA LYS A 124 -1.98 12.53 19.97
C LYS A 124 -2.24 13.73 20.89
N LEU A 125 -1.58 14.86 20.64
CA LEU A 125 -1.75 16.12 21.38
C LEU A 125 -2.91 16.98 20.85
N GLY A 126 -3.81 16.42 20.05
CA GLY A 126 -4.99 17.14 19.54
C GLY A 126 -4.61 18.21 18.53
N HIS A 127 -3.68 17.90 17.62
CA HIS A 127 -3.23 18.82 16.58
C HIS A 127 -2.57 20.11 17.11
N LEU A 128 -1.82 19.96 18.22
CA LEU A 128 -1.04 21.05 18.82
C LEU A 128 -0.07 21.66 17.81
N ASN A 129 0.09 22.99 17.82
CA ASN A 129 1.05 23.68 16.95
C ASN A 129 2.46 23.11 17.18
N LEU A 130 3.18 22.77 16.09
CA LEU A 130 4.53 22.21 16.16
C LEU A 130 5.53 23.10 16.93
N ARG A 131 5.37 24.44 16.87
CA ARG A 131 6.16 25.38 17.69
C ARG A 131 5.88 25.21 19.19
N SER A 132 4.62 25.05 19.55
CA SER A 132 4.21 24.80 20.94
C SER A 132 4.65 23.42 21.41
N MET A 133 4.62 22.41 20.54
CA MET A 133 5.15 21.07 20.83
C MET A 133 6.67 21.10 21.06
N LYS A 134 7.42 21.84 20.24
CA LYS A 134 8.86 22.06 20.42
C LYS A 134 9.17 22.71 21.76
N LYS A 135 8.40 23.73 22.14
CA LYS A 135 8.51 24.39 23.44
C LYS A 135 8.21 23.42 24.61
N ALA A 136 7.14 22.63 24.49
CA ALA A 136 6.77 21.64 25.51
C ALA A 136 7.84 20.56 25.70
N ILE A 137 8.53 20.14 24.62
CA ILE A 137 9.66 19.22 24.68
C ILE A 137 10.87 19.88 25.36
N SER A 138 11.21 21.13 24.98
CA SER A 138 12.38 21.83 25.54
C SER A 138 12.23 22.16 27.03
N GLU A 139 11.00 22.42 27.48
CA GLU A 139 10.69 22.73 28.88
C GLU A 139 10.35 21.47 29.70
N GLU A 140 10.41 20.28 29.10
CA GLU A 140 9.99 19.00 29.70
C GLU A 140 8.60 19.08 30.38
N ALA A 141 7.69 19.89 29.80
CA ALA A 141 6.41 20.25 30.41
C ALA A 141 5.37 19.11 30.40
N ILE A 142 5.57 18.07 29.59
CA ILE A 142 4.66 16.93 29.43
C ILE A 142 5.41 15.63 29.73
N ARG A 143 5.02 14.95 30.80
CA ARG A 143 5.58 13.64 31.17
C ARG A 143 5.28 12.60 30.10
N GLY A 144 6.31 11.90 29.64
CA GLY A 144 6.19 10.81 28.65
C GLY A 144 6.20 11.26 27.19
N LEU A 145 6.36 12.57 26.92
CA LEU A 145 6.60 13.07 25.57
C LEU A 145 8.06 12.80 25.18
N PRO A 146 8.35 12.10 24.06
CA PRO A 146 9.71 11.82 23.63
C PRO A 146 10.43 13.08 23.13
N LYS A 147 11.77 13.02 23.12
CA LYS A 147 12.63 14.09 22.61
C LYS A 147 12.64 14.06 21.07
N LEU A 148 11.64 14.70 20.47
CA LEU A 148 11.46 14.76 19.02
C LEU A 148 12.27 15.92 18.40
N LYS A 149 12.84 15.71 17.21
CA LYS A 149 13.44 16.76 16.40
C LYS A 149 12.38 17.38 15.49
N ILE A 150 11.93 18.58 15.82
CA ILE A 150 10.90 19.28 15.05
C ILE A 150 11.56 20.32 14.14
N GLU A 151 11.43 20.11 12.82
CA GLU A 151 11.81 21.08 11.80
C GLU A 151 10.79 22.21 11.73
N GLU A 152 11.27 23.45 11.73
CA GLU A 152 10.41 24.63 11.61
C GLU A 152 10.03 24.84 10.14
N GLY A 153 8.73 25.03 9.88
CA GLY A 153 8.22 25.29 8.52
C GLY A 153 7.25 24.23 8.01
N ASN A 154 7.24 23.03 8.61
CA ASN A 154 6.25 22.01 8.29
C ASN A 154 4.86 22.42 8.84
N ILE A 155 3.84 22.38 7.97
CA ILE A 155 2.45 22.69 8.31
C ILE A 155 1.61 21.46 8.04
N CYS A 156 0.81 21.06 9.03
CA CYS A 156 -0.22 20.03 8.84
C CYS A 156 -1.37 20.62 8.00
N GLY A 157 -1.64 20.03 6.84
CA GLY A 157 -2.68 20.50 5.92
C GLY A 157 -4.08 20.47 6.55
N GLU A 158 -4.38 19.43 7.33
CA GLU A 158 -5.64 19.29 8.05
C GLU A 158 -5.82 20.40 9.09
N CYS A 159 -4.75 20.76 9.81
CA CYS A 159 -4.76 21.90 10.73
C CYS A 159 -4.98 23.23 10.01
N GLN A 160 -4.37 23.39 8.84
CA GLN A 160 -4.49 24.62 8.06
C GLN A 160 -5.94 24.83 7.62
N ILE A 161 -6.60 23.78 7.13
CA ILE A 161 -8.02 23.80 6.75
C ILE A 161 -8.89 24.05 7.98
N GLY A 162 -8.65 23.33 9.08
CA GLY A 162 -9.44 23.46 10.32
C GLY A 162 -9.31 24.83 11.02
N LYS A 163 -8.18 25.52 10.83
CA LYS A 163 -7.91 26.87 11.37
C LYS A 163 -8.22 27.99 10.38
N GLN A 164 -8.71 27.66 9.18
CA GLN A 164 -9.08 28.66 8.20
C GLN A 164 -10.30 29.45 8.70
N ILE A 165 -10.15 30.77 8.76
CA ILE A 165 -11.27 31.66 9.02
C ILE A 165 -12.05 31.90 7.73
N LYS A 166 -13.37 32.04 7.85
CA LYS A 166 -14.22 32.44 6.72
C LYS A 166 -13.70 33.77 6.17
N MET A 167 -13.54 33.85 4.86
CA MET A 167 -13.17 35.11 4.22
C MET A 167 -14.21 36.17 4.55
N PRO A 168 -13.79 37.43 4.78
CA PRO A 168 -14.74 38.51 4.94
C PRO A 168 -15.59 38.59 3.68
N HIS A 169 -16.90 38.66 3.86
CA HIS A 169 -17.81 38.96 2.77
C HIS A 169 -17.47 40.33 2.19
N GLN A 170 -17.43 40.44 0.87
CA GLN A 170 -17.27 41.73 0.23
C GLN A 170 -18.44 42.63 0.68
N LYS A 171 -18.10 43.82 1.19
CA LYS A 171 -19.11 44.83 1.47
C LYS A 171 -19.75 45.21 0.13
N LEU A 172 -21.06 44.99 0.00
CA LEU A 172 -21.83 45.54 -1.10
C LEU A 172 -21.82 47.06 -0.97
N GLN A 173 -21.20 47.76 -1.93
CA GLN A 173 -21.13 49.22 -1.97
C GLN A 173 -22.37 49.87 -2.63
N HIS A 174 -23.27 49.06 -3.20
CA HIS A 174 -24.44 49.52 -3.91
C HIS A 174 -25.71 48.93 -3.29
N LEU A 175 -26.79 49.72 -3.29
CA LEU A 175 -28.13 49.22 -3.05
C LEU A 175 -28.47 48.19 -4.16
N THR A 176 -28.84 46.99 -3.75
CA THR A 176 -29.31 45.92 -4.66
C THR A 176 -30.76 46.11 -5.10
N THR A 177 -31.46 47.09 -4.55
CA THR A 177 -32.86 47.39 -4.87
C THR A 177 -32.99 48.80 -5.42
N THR A 178 -33.88 48.93 -6.41
CA THR A 178 -34.19 50.17 -7.12
C THR A 178 -35.63 50.62 -6.88
N ARG A 179 -36.50 49.73 -6.36
CA ARG A 179 -37.91 50.02 -6.09
C ARG A 179 -38.36 49.49 -4.72
N VAL A 180 -39.44 50.07 -4.21
CA VAL A 180 -40.06 49.68 -2.94
C VAL A 180 -40.56 48.22 -3.04
N LEU A 181 -40.35 47.43 -1.98
CA LEU A 181 -40.72 46.00 -1.86
C LEU A 181 -39.94 45.00 -2.73
N GLU A 182 -38.79 45.37 -3.31
CA GLU A 182 -37.98 44.42 -4.10
C GLU A 182 -37.23 43.37 -3.26
N LEU A 183 -37.00 43.64 -1.98
CA LEU A 183 -36.35 42.70 -1.07
C LEU A 183 -37.02 42.78 0.31
N LEU A 184 -37.63 41.68 0.73
CA LEU A 184 -38.26 41.52 2.03
C LEU A 184 -37.46 40.46 2.80
N HIS A 185 -36.88 40.84 3.93
CA HIS A 185 -36.32 39.88 4.89
C HIS A 185 -37.36 39.65 5.99
N MET A 186 -37.61 38.39 6.30
CA MET A 186 -38.43 37.95 7.43
C MET A 186 -37.60 36.97 8.25
N ASP A 187 -37.62 37.14 9.57
CA ASP A 187 -36.96 36.25 10.54
C ASP A 187 -37.93 35.12 10.95
#